data_AF-A0A820X5L4-F1
#
_entry.id   AF-A0A820X5L4-F1
#
_cell.length_a   1.000
_cell.length_b   1.000
_cell.length_c   1.000
_cell.angle_alpha   90.00
_cell.angle_beta   90.00
_cell.angle_gamma   90.00
#
_symmetry.space_group_name_H-M   'P 1'
#
loop_
_entity.id
_entity.type
_entity.pdbx_description
1 polymer ?
#
loop_
_entity_poly.entity_id
_entity_poly.type
_entity_poly.pdbx_seq_one_letter_code
_entity_poly.pdbx_strand_id
1 'polypeptide(L)'
;IYDTIWLFIYMFYIVLFLVLPCREIVKHQLAIASSFIVLLEQLRQLMKTHSFVRENIENIRSQCHLISESKTNDNTNLVEITCPDFSHYLYFLFAPTLIYRDKYPRNAVIHWDYVLQMFGQVIAAIFYVYYVVVRFCIPTFANLNQNQITLSIFTSVLFNSIMPGSLFL
;
A
#
# COMPACT_ATOMS: atom_id res chain seq x y z
N ILE A 1 -11.61 -29.10 6.71
CA ILE A 1 -12.66 -28.34 7.45
C ILE A 1 -12.06 -27.08 8.06
N TYR A 2 -11.06 -27.20 8.95
CA TYR A 2 -10.41 -26.04 9.58
C TYR A 2 -9.79 -25.06 8.56
N ASP A 3 -9.07 -25.53 7.54
CA ASP A 3 -8.48 -24.64 6.51
C ASP A 3 -9.54 -23.85 5.74
N THR A 4 -10.68 -24.49 5.46
CA THR A 4 -11.81 -23.86 4.77
C THR A 4 -12.42 -22.74 5.61
N ILE A 5 -12.56 -22.96 6.92
CA ILE A 5 -13.08 -21.95 7.87
C ILE A 5 -12.14 -20.74 7.92
N TRP A 6 -10.82 -20.98 8.05
CA TRP A 6 -9.83 -19.90 8.05
C TRP A 6 -9.82 -19.09 6.75
N LEU A 7 -9.99 -19.75 5.60
CA LEU A 7 -10.12 -19.09 4.31
C LEU A 7 -11.36 -18.18 4.26
N PHE A 8 -12.52 -18.66 4.73
CA PHE A 8 -13.74 -17.85 4.77
C PHE A 8 -13.58 -16.63 5.69
N ILE A 9 -12.97 -16.79 6.86
CA ILE A 9 -12.68 -15.68 7.79
C ILE A 9 -11.77 -14.64 7.12
N TYR A 10 -10.72 -15.09 6.44
CA TYR A 10 -9.80 -14.21 5.71
C TYR A 10 -10.49 -13.44 4.56
N MET A 11 -11.31 -14.14 3.76
CA MET A 11 -12.09 -13.49 2.70
C MET A 11 -13.08 -12.48 3.25
N PHE A 12 -13.76 -12.81 4.34
CA PHE A 12 -14.65 -11.89 5.03
C PHE A 12 -13.91 -10.66 5.55
N TYR A 13 -12.73 -10.84 6.14
CA TYR A 13 -11.87 -9.75 6.59
C TYR A 13 -11.51 -8.80 5.44
N ILE A 14 -11.06 -9.33 4.29
CA ILE A 14 -10.73 -8.51 3.10
C ILE A 14 -11.93 -7.68 2.64
N VAL A 15 -13.10 -8.30 2.53
CA VAL A 15 -14.31 -7.61 2.07
C VAL A 15 -14.70 -6.50 3.03
N LEU A 16 -14.69 -6.78 4.34
CA LEU A 16 -14.99 -5.79 5.37
C LEU A 16 -14.00 -4.62 5.33
N PHE A 17 -12.71 -4.93 5.19
CA PHE A 17 -11.64 -3.94 5.12
C PHE A 17 -11.73 -3.05 3.87
N LEU A 18 -12.32 -3.54 2.77
CA LEU A 18 -12.56 -2.76 1.56
C LEU A 18 -13.84 -1.92 1.65
N VAL A 19 -14.92 -2.47 2.21
CA VAL A 19 -16.24 -1.81 2.25
C VAL A 19 -16.32 -0.71 3.31
N LEU A 20 -15.76 -0.91 4.50
CA LEU A 20 -15.80 0.07 5.59
C LEU A 20 -15.23 1.45 5.22
N PRO A 21 -13.98 1.58 4.72
CA PRO A 21 -13.41 2.88 4.39
C PRO A 21 -14.17 3.56 3.24
N CYS A 22 -14.62 2.79 2.24
CA CYS A 22 -15.44 3.33 1.15
C CYS A 22 -16.74 3.94 1.68
N ARG A 23 -17.41 3.24 2.60
CA ARG A 23 -18.65 3.74 3.22
C ARG A 23 -18.40 5.01 4.03
N GLU A 24 -17.32 5.06 4.81
CA GLU A 24 -16.99 6.23 5.62
C GLU A 24 -16.63 7.46 4.79
N ILE A 25 -15.92 7.28 3.67
CA ILE A 25 -15.61 8.36 2.71
C ILE A 25 -16.89 8.96 2.13
N VAL A 26 -17.84 8.13 1.69
CA VAL A 26 -19.11 8.59 1.10
C VAL A 26 -19.99 9.28 2.14
N LYS A 27 -20.07 8.71 3.35
CA LYS A 27 -20.91 9.25 4.42
C LYS A 27 -20.43 10.61 4.92
N HIS A 28 -19.13 10.79 5.09
CA HIS A 28 -18.54 12.03 5.62
C HIS A 28 -18.17 13.06 4.54
N GLN A 29 -18.39 12.75 3.25
CA GLN A 29 -18.03 13.61 2.10
C GLN A 29 -16.62 14.21 2.23
N LEU A 30 -15.64 13.35 2.52
CA LEU A 30 -14.25 13.77 2.70
C LEU A 30 -13.70 14.42 1.42
N ALA A 31 -12.87 15.44 1.59
CA ALA A 31 -12.20 16.10 0.48
C ALA A 31 -11.39 15.09 -0.35
N ILE A 32 -11.30 15.34 -1.66
CA ILE A 32 -10.69 14.42 -2.64
C ILE A 32 -9.29 13.97 -2.20
N ALA A 33 -8.47 14.90 -1.70
CA ALA A 33 -7.11 14.60 -1.23
C ALA A 33 -7.09 13.68 0.00
N SER A 34 -7.93 13.95 1.02
CA SER A 34 -8.02 13.11 2.21
C SER A 34 -8.57 11.72 1.89
N SER A 35 -9.56 11.63 1.00
CA SER A 35 -10.13 10.37 0.54
C SER A 35 -9.07 9.52 -0.17
N PHE A 36 -8.24 10.15 -1.00
CA PHE A 36 -7.13 9.47 -1.67
C PHE A 36 -6.10 8.91 -0.68
N ILE A 37 -5.70 9.69 0.34
CA ILE A 37 -4.78 9.24 1.39
C ILE A 37 -5.34 8.01 2.12
N VAL A 38 -6.62 8.06 2.52
CA VAL A 38 -7.28 6.92 3.18
C VAL A 38 -7.27 5.70 2.26
N LEU A 39 -7.71 5.83 1.01
CA LEU A 39 -7.76 4.69 0.08
C LEU A 39 -6.38 4.07 -0.18
N LEU A 40 -5.34 4.89 -0.37
CA LEU A 40 -3.97 4.39 -0.53
C LEU A 40 -3.48 3.64 0.70
N GLU A 41 -3.76 4.15 1.89
CA GLU A 41 -3.38 3.50 3.15
C GLU A 41 -4.11 2.16 3.33
N GLN A 42 -5.39 2.09 2.97
CA GLN A 42 -6.16 0.84 2.99
C GLN A 42 -5.62 -0.17 1.98
N LEU A 43 -5.29 0.24 0.75
CA LEU A 43 -4.65 -0.63 -0.23
C LEU A 43 -3.30 -1.14 0.25
N ARG A 44 -2.49 -0.28 0.90
CA ARG A 44 -1.21 -0.67 1.51
C ARG A 44 -1.39 -1.76 2.55
N GLN A 45 -2.34 -1.59 3.48
CA GLN A 45 -2.60 -2.56 4.55
C GLN A 45 -3.17 -3.88 4.00
N LEU A 46 -4.01 -3.83 2.97
CA LEU A 46 -4.53 -5.00 2.27
C LEU A 46 -3.40 -5.83 1.65
N MET A 47 -2.53 -5.19 0.86
CA MET A 47 -1.40 -5.86 0.21
C MET A 47 -0.46 -6.50 1.23
N LYS A 48 -0.16 -5.80 2.33
CA LYS A 48 0.69 -6.32 3.40
C LYS A 48 0.06 -7.52 4.10
N THR A 49 -1.23 -7.44 4.44
CA THR A 49 -1.94 -8.57 5.06
C THR A 49 -1.94 -9.79 4.15
N HIS A 50 -2.20 -9.58 2.85
CA HIS A 50 -2.15 -10.66 1.87
C HIS A 50 -0.76 -11.29 1.75
N SER A 51 0.30 -10.48 1.70
CA SER A 51 1.66 -11.02 1.66
C SER A 51 2.02 -11.79 2.93
N PHE A 52 1.61 -11.30 4.11
CA PHE A 52 1.89 -11.97 5.37
C PHE A 52 1.24 -13.35 5.45
N VAL A 53 -0.05 -13.44 5.09
CA VAL A 53 -0.79 -14.71 5.08
C VAL A 53 -0.17 -15.69 4.07
N ARG A 54 0.15 -15.22 2.86
CA ARG A 54 0.73 -16.07 1.82
C ARG A 54 2.09 -16.65 2.22
N GLU A 55 2.99 -15.82 2.74
CA GLU A 55 4.34 -16.25 3.16
C GLU A 55 4.28 -17.25 4.32
N ASN A 56 3.42 -17.00 5.32
CA ASN A 56 3.30 -17.90 6.47
C ASN A 56 2.70 -19.26 6.09
N ILE A 57 1.70 -19.30 5.19
CA ILE A 57 1.13 -20.57 4.71
C ILE A 57 2.20 -21.39 3.97
N GLU A 58 3.02 -20.74 3.14
CA GLU A 58 4.10 -21.41 2.41
C GLU A 58 5.19 -21.94 3.35
N ASN A 59 5.61 -21.12 4.32
CA ASN A 59 6.58 -21.52 5.34
C ASN A 59 6.09 -22.71 6.17
N ILE A 60 4.86 -22.67 6.68
CA ILE A 60 4.28 -23.79 7.45
C ILE A 60 4.18 -25.06 6.59
N ARG A 61 3.75 -24.95 5.33
CA ARG A 61 3.66 -26.10 4.43
C ARG A 61 5.04 -26.74 4.19
N SER A 62 6.07 -25.93 3.99
CA SER A 62 7.44 -26.42 3.80
C SER A 62 7.96 -27.15 5.06
N GLN A 63 7.72 -26.60 6.25
CA GLN A 63 8.12 -27.21 7.52
C GLN A 63 7.37 -28.53 7.76
N CYS A 64 6.06 -28.58 7.50
CA CYS A 64 5.27 -29.81 7.60
C CYS A 64 5.77 -30.91 6.65
N HIS A 65 6.19 -30.54 5.44
CA HIS A 65 6.79 -31.49 4.49
C HIS A 65 8.09 -32.09 5.05
N LEU A 66 9.00 -31.25 5.56
CA LEU A 66 10.26 -31.69 6.17
C LEU A 66 10.04 -32.55 7.43
N ILE A 67 9.01 -32.26 8.22
CA ILE A 67 8.60 -33.08 9.37
C ILE A 67 8.10 -34.46 8.91
N SER A 68 7.34 -34.52 7.81
CA SER A 68 6.86 -35.79 7.24
C SER A 68 8.00 -36.66 6.72
N GLU A 69 9.01 -36.06 6.07
CA GLU A 69 10.19 -36.78 5.59
C GLU A 69 11.10 -37.24 6.75
N SER A 70 11.35 -36.37 7.73
CA SER A 70 12.20 -36.70 8.89
C SER A 70 11.61 -37.76 9.81
N LYS A 71 10.27 -37.80 9.98
CA LYS A 71 9.56 -38.89 10.69
C LYS A 71 9.73 -40.25 10.01
N THR A 72 10.10 -40.30 8.73
CA THR A 72 10.33 -41.55 8.00
C THR A 72 11.78 -42.07 8.22
N ASN A 73 12.69 -41.22 8.71
CA ASN A 73 14.13 -41.50 8.82
C ASN A 73 14.65 -41.62 10.28
N ASP A 74 13.79 -41.84 11.28
CA ASP A 74 14.12 -42.08 12.72
C ASP A 74 15.05 -41.06 13.42
N ASN A 75 15.43 -39.97 12.76
CA ASN A 75 16.23 -38.89 13.35
C ASN A 75 15.31 -37.88 14.02
N THR A 76 15.06 -38.10 15.31
CA THR A 76 14.24 -37.29 16.22
C THR A 76 14.90 -35.97 16.61
N ASN A 77 15.16 -35.10 15.64
CA ASN A 77 15.25 -33.67 15.93
C ASN A 77 13.85 -33.10 15.79
N LEU A 78 13.24 -32.72 16.92
CA LEU A 78 11.95 -32.04 16.97
C LEU A 78 12.08 -30.72 16.21
N VAL A 79 11.72 -30.71 14.93
CA VAL A 79 11.59 -29.48 14.14
C VAL A 79 10.41 -28.72 14.72
N GLU A 80 10.70 -27.75 15.59
CA GLU A 80 9.70 -26.84 16.12
C GLU A 80 9.14 -25.97 14.99
N ILE A 81 7.82 -25.89 14.91
CA ILE A 81 7.14 -24.97 13.99
C ILE A 81 7.38 -23.56 14.52
N THR A 82 8.26 -22.81 13.88
CA THR A 82 8.54 -21.42 14.23
C THR A 82 7.44 -20.52 13.70
N CYS A 83 6.54 -20.11 14.59
CA CYS A 83 5.58 -19.05 14.31
C CYS A 83 6.28 -17.69 14.26
N PRO A 84 5.88 -16.79 13.35
CA PRO A 84 6.45 -15.44 13.29
C PRO A 84 6.10 -14.65 14.56
N ASP A 85 7.09 -14.00 15.14
CA ASP A 85 6.90 -13.15 16.31
C ASP A 85 6.21 -11.83 15.92
N PHE A 86 5.32 -11.35 16.80
CA PHE A 86 4.52 -10.15 16.56
C PHE A 86 5.39 -8.90 16.34
N SER A 87 6.57 -8.84 16.96
CA SER A 87 7.52 -7.74 16.75
C SER A 87 7.97 -7.62 15.29
N HIS A 88 8.14 -8.74 14.58
CA HIS A 88 8.57 -8.74 13.18
C HIS A 88 7.42 -8.29 12.25
N TYR A 89 6.18 -8.67 12.58
CA TYR A 89 5.00 -8.20 11.88
C TYR A 89 4.79 -6.69 12.02
N LEU A 90 4.97 -6.15 13.24
CA LEU A 90 4.86 -4.70 13.48
C LEU A 90 5.93 -3.94 12.68
N TYR A 91 7.17 -4.44 12.64
CA TYR A 91 8.21 -3.86 11.79
C TYR A 91 7.83 -3.89 10.30
N PHE A 92 7.32 -5.02 9.80
CA PHE A 92 6.86 -5.15 8.41
C PHE A 92 5.75 -4.14 8.06
N LEU A 93 4.87 -3.80 9.00
CA LEU A 93 3.81 -2.81 8.77
C LEU A 93 4.36 -1.41 8.43
N PHE A 94 5.53 -1.04 8.94
CA PHE A 94 6.18 0.24 8.65
C PHE A 94 7.29 0.15 7.61
N ALA A 95 7.81 -1.05 7.32
CA ALA A 95 8.81 -1.25 6.28
C ALA A 95 8.28 -0.80 4.90
N PRO A 96 9.13 -0.19 4.04
CA PRO A 96 8.77 0.25 2.69
C PRO A 96 8.75 -0.92 1.69
N THR A 97 8.20 -2.07 2.10
CA THR A 97 8.14 -3.29 1.30
C THR A 97 6.77 -3.92 1.40
N LEU A 98 6.34 -4.58 0.33
CA LEU A 98 5.06 -5.31 0.28
C LEU A 98 5.22 -6.82 0.57
N ILE A 99 6.45 -7.33 0.57
CA ILE A 99 6.75 -8.76 0.78
C ILE A 99 7.16 -8.97 2.22
N TYR A 100 6.46 -9.84 2.95
CA TYR A 100 6.80 -10.23 4.32
C TYR A 100 8.06 -11.11 4.35
N ARG A 101 8.94 -10.87 5.33
CA ARG A 101 10.12 -11.69 5.65
C ARG A 101 10.39 -11.61 7.15
N ASP A 102 10.81 -12.72 7.77
CA ASP A 102 11.16 -12.71 9.19
C ASP A 102 12.42 -11.87 9.49
N LYS A 103 13.38 -11.83 8.56
CA LYS A 103 14.62 -11.05 8.72
C LYS A 103 14.86 -10.17 7.49
N TYR A 104 14.74 -8.86 7.68
CA TYR A 104 15.10 -7.87 6.67
C TYR A 104 16.56 -7.44 6.80
N PRO A 105 17.24 -7.11 5.68
CA PRO A 105 18.55 -6.47 5.74
C PRO A 105 18.41 -5.12 6.47
N ARG A 106 19.31 -4.86 7.43
CA ARG A 106 19.31 -3.64 8.24
C ARG A 106 20.60 -2.87 8.04
N ASN A 107 20.49 -1.55 8.01
CA ASN A 107 21.65 -0.67 8.04
C ASN A 107 22.23 -0.65 9.47
N ALA A 108 23.55 -0.53 9.58
CA ALA A 108 24.25 -0.52 10.87
C ALA A 108 23.97 0.74 11.70
N VAL A 109 23.76 1.88 11.04
CA VAL A 109 23.54 3.19 11.67
C VAL A 109 22.43 3.96 10.96
N ILE A 110 21.74 4.84 11.70
CA ILE A 110 20.70 5.73 11.20
C ILE A 110 21.31 7.11 10.97
N HIS A 111 21.33 7.57 9.73
CA HIS A 111 21.81 8.90 9.35
C HIS A 111 20.66 9.91 9.45
N TRP A 112 20.46 10.51 10.64
CA TRP A 112 19.34 11.42 10.90
C TRP A 112 19.33 12.66 10.01
N ASP A 113 20.50 13.19 9.66
CA ASP A 113 20.61 14.34 8.75
C ASP A 113 19.99 14.03 7.38
N TYR A 114 20.23 12.82 6.87
CA TYR A 114 19.65 12.36 5.61
C TYR A 114 18.12 12.21 5.72
N VAL A 115 17.63 11.62 6.82
CA VAL A 115 16.18 11.47 7.06
C VAL A 115 15.49 12.83 7.08
N LEU A 116 16.08 13.82 7.76
CA LEU A 116 15.53 15.16 7.85
C LEU A 116 15.52 15.87 6.48
N GLN A 117 16.60 15.75 5.70
CA GLN A 117 16.67 16.30 4.35
C GLN A 117 15.60 15.69 3.42
N MET A 118 15.46 14.37 3.43
CA MET A 118 14.44 13.68 2.63
C MET A 118 13.02 14.06 3.08
N PHE A 119 12.78 14.19 4.38
CA PHE A 119 11.49 14.65 4.90
C PHE A 119 11.17 16.09 4.46
N GLY A 120 12.16 16.99 4.51
CA GLY A 120 12.04 18.35 3.98
C GLY A 120 11.74 18.38 2.48
N GLN A 121 12.37 17.50 1.70
CA GLN A 121 12.11 17.36 0.27
C GLN A 121 10.67 16.89 -0.02
N VAL A 122 10.12 15.98 0.78
CA VAL A 122 8.71 15.55 0.66
C VAL A 122 7.75 16.71 0.92
N ILE A 123 7.99 17.51 1.96
CA ILE A 123 7.18 18.70 2.25
C ILE A 123 7.26 19.70 1.09
N ALA A 124 8.46 19.97 0.57
CA ALA A 124 8.65 20.85 -0.57
C ALA A 124 7.93 20.33 -1.83
N ALA A 125 7.95 19.01 -2.07
CA ALA A 125 7.23 18.37 -3.17
C ALA A 125 5.70 18.54 -3.03
N ILE A 126 5.14 18.43 -1.82
CA ILE A 126 3.72 18.68 -1.57
C ILE A 126 3.35 20.13 -1.94
N PHE A 127 4.14 21.11 -1.51
CA PHE A 127 3.91 22.51 -1.86
C PHE A 127 4.08 22.77 -3.36
N TYR A 128 5.04 22.12 -3.99
CA TYR A 128 5.27 22.22 -5.43
C TYR A 128 4.05 21.71 -6.22
N VAL A 129 3.55 20.51 -5.90
CA VAL A 129 2.34 19.92 -6.50
C VAL A 129 1.14 20.86 -6.29
N TYR A 130 0.95 21.39 -5.08
CA TYR A 130 -0.11 22.37 -4.80
C TYR A 130 -0.01 23.60 -5.72
N TYR A 131 1.19 24.17 -5.86
CA TYR A 131 1.41 25.34 -6.71
C TYR A 131 1.11 25.04 -8.19
N VAL A 132 1.53 23.87 -8.70
CA VAL A 132 1.26 23.44 -10.08
C VAL A 132 -0.25 23.30 -10.32
N VAL A 133 -0.99 22.66 -9.40
CA VAL A 133 -2.45 22.52 -9.53
C VAL A 133 -3.13 23.89 -9.58
N VAL A 134 -2.79 24.78 -8.64
CA VAL A 134 -3.45 26.09 -8.53
C VAL A 134 -3.14 26.97 -9.72
N ARG A 135 -1.88 26.97 -10.20
CA ARG A 135 -1.44 27.87 -11.27
C ARG A 135 -1.79 27.39 -12.67
N PHE A 136 -1.73 26.07 -12.93
CA PHE A 136 -1.89 25.52 -14.27
C PHE A 136 -3.20 24.73 -14.46
N CYS A 137 -3.62 23.93 -13.47
CA CYS A 137 -4.83 23.11 -13.63
C CYS A 137 -6.11 23.94 -13.45
N ILE A 138 -6.24 24.70 -12.35
CA ILE A 138 -7.46 25.47 -12.07
C ILE A 138 -7.90 26.38 -13.22
N PRO A 139 -7.05 27.26 -13.81
CA PRO A 139 -7.50 28.15 -14.88
C PRO A 139 -7.89 27.38 -16.15
N THR A 140 -7.18 26.30 -16.48
CA THR A 140 -7.46 25.47 -17.66
C THR A 140 -8.84 24.83 -17.56
N PHE A 141 -9.21 24.30 -16.38
CA PHE A 141 -10.52 23.69 -16.14
C PHE A 141 -11.64 24.70 -15.86
N ALA A 142 -11.34 25.86 -15.25
CA ALA A 142 -12.33 26.92 -15.06
C ALA A 142 -12.84 27.48 -16.39
N ASN A 143 -11.94 27.64 -17.38
CA ASN A 143 -12.29 28.08 -18.73
C ASN A 143 -13.15 27.07 -19.50
N LEU A 144 -13.10 25.78 -19.15
CA LEU A 144 -13.99 24.76 -19.74
C LEU A 144 -15.44 24.90 -19.28
N ASN A 145 -15.66 25.28 -18.02
CA ASN A 145 -17.01 25.39 -17.48
C ASN A 145 -17.82 26.54 -18.11
N GLN A 146 -17.13 27.53 -18.69
CA GLN A 146 -17.76 28.68 -19.34
C GLN A 146 -18.09 28.44 -20.82
N ASN A 147 -17.43 27.46 -21.46
CA ASN A 147 -17.58 27.19 -22.89
C ASN A 147 -18.37 25.90 -23.13
N GLN A 148 -19.19 25.84 -24.18
CA GLN A 148 -19.82 24.56 -24.58
C GLN A 148 -18.73 23.57 -25.02
N ILE A 149 -18.78 22.35 -24.50
CA ILE A 149 -17.75 21.32 -24.77
C ILE A 149 -17.81 20.93 -26.25
N THR A 150 -16.88 21.48 -27.03
CA THR A 150 -16.66 21.16 -28.45
C THR A 150 -15.36 20.35 -28.58
N LEU A 151 -15.31 19.42 -29.53
CA LEU A 151 -14.12 18.57 -29.74
C LEU A 151 -12.80 19.35 -29.91
N SER A 152 -12.84 20.52 -30.54
CA SER A 152 -11.67 21.41 -30.71
C SER A 152 -11.16 21.99 -29.38
N ILE A 153 -12.07 22.35 -28.47
CA ILE A 153 -11.71 22.86 -27.14
C ILE A 153 -11.16 21.71 -26.30
N PHE A 154 -11.74 20.51 -26.43
CA PHE A 154 -11.26 19.32 -25.73
C PHE A 154 -9.82 18.96 -26.10
N THR A 155 -9.48 18.93 -27.39
CA THR A 155 -8.09 18.66 -27.83
C THR A 155 -7.12 19.75 -27.37
N SER A 156 -7.54 21.02 -27.38
CA SER A 156 -6.74 22.14 -26.87
C SER A 156 -6.47 22.03 -25.36
N VAL A 157 -7.46 21.59 -24.58
CA VAL A 157 -7.29 21.34 -23.14
C VAL A 157 -6.38 20.15 -22.87
N LEU A 158 -6.52 19.06 -23.63
CA LEU A 158 -5.60 17.93 -23.52
C LEU A 158 -4.15 18.39 -23.74
N PHE A 159 -3.90 19.16 -24.80
CA PHE A 159 -2.57 19.69 -25.09
C PHE A 159 -2.04 20.59 -23.97
N ASN A 160 -2.84 21.53 -23.48
CA ASN A 160 -2.47 22.40 -22.36
C ASN A 160 -2.27 21.64 -21.03
N SER A 161 -2.88 20.45 -20.88
CA SER A 161 -2.76 19.61 -19.70
C SER A 161 -1.52 18.69 -19.72
N ILE A 162 -0.86 18.50 -20.86
CA ILE A 162 0.37 17.69 -20.97
C ILE A 162 1.50 18.27 -20.13
N MET A 163 1.72 19.60 -20.22
CA MET A 163 2.77 20.29 -19.47
C MET A 163 2.61 20.11 -17.94
N PRO A 164 1.48 20.49 -17.31
CA PRO A 164 1.31 20.25 -15.87
C PRO A 164 1.37 18.76 -15.54
N GLY A 165 0.82 17.88 -16.39
CA GLY A 165 0.91 16.43 -16.24
C GLY A 165 2.36 15.92 -16.13
N SER A 166 3.25 16.40 -17.00
CA SER A 166 4.68 16.07 -16.95
C SER A 166 5.42 16.64 -15.74
N LEU A 167 4.95 17.75 -15.16
CA LEU A 167 5.55 18.33 -13.95
C LEU A 167 5.13 17.59 -12.67
N PHE A 168 4.01 16.87 -12.70
CA PHE A 168 3.57 16.04 -11.58
C PHE A 168 4.32 14.70 -11.47
N LEU A 169 4.88 14.21 -12.57
CA LEU A 169 5.53 12.90 -12.68
C LEU A 169 7.03 13.00 -12.41
#